data_AF-A0A2N0QP40-F1
#
_entry.id   AF-A0A2N0QP40-F1
#
_cell.length_a   1.000
_cell.length_b   1.000
_cell.length_c   1.000
_cell.angle_alpha   90.00
_cell.angle_beta   90.00
_cell.angle_gamma   90.00
#
_symmetry.space_group_name_H-M   'P 1'
#
loop_
_entity.id
_entity.type
_entity.pdbx_description
1 polymer ?
#
loop_
_entity_poly.entity_id
_entity_poly.type
_entity_poly.pdbx_seq_one_letter_code
_entity_poly.pdbx_strand_id
1 'polypeptide(L)'
;MKPITSDCETLLRQENEELCITKQVLEKKIEELLDLQEQYKSREVAMTRSLEESGGKVTQLSDSVAFFKSIIPDTKKAIASAKKSIDLLENKCQHLENIITAKDRKIIALVDQILKHSDATIEPKTYFSNSERKLWAKRRIESEYDLEVQKKYTFRDLEGK
;
A
#
# COMPACT_ATOMS: atom_id res chain seq x y z
N MET A 1 93.17 58.47 23.86
CA MET A 1 92.14 57.58 24.44
C MET A 1 90.79 58.02 23.88
N LYS A 2 90.08 57.16 23.14
CA LYS A 2 88.67 57.42 22.77
C LYS A 2 87.82 57.30 24.04
N PRO A 3 86.79 58.15 24.24
CA PRO A 3 86.03 58.14 25.47
C PRO A 3 85.03 56.99 25.45
N ILE A 4 85.14 56.12 26.45
CA ILE A 4 84.33 54.91 26.68
C ILE A 4 82.81 55.24 26.76
N THR A 5 82.46 56.51 26.98
CA THR A 5 81.08 57.02 27.06
C THR A 5 80.33 57.01 25.72
N SER A 6 81.02 57.21 24.58
CA SER A 6 80.39 57.21 23.25
C SER A 6 79.87 55.83 22.84
N ASP A 7 80.60 54.77 23.19
CA ASP A 7 80.23 53.40 22.84
C ASP A 7 79.04 52.91 23.68
N CYS A 8 78.95 53.33 24.95
CA CYS A 8 77.80 53.04 25.82
C CYS A 8 76.49 53.69 25.34
N GLU A 9 76.52 54.95 24.90
CA GLU A 9 75.32 55.61 24.35
C GLU A 9 74.80 54.92 23.09
N THR A 10 75.71 54.47 22.23
CA THR A 10 75.35 53.80 20.97
C THR A 10 74.74 52.42 21.25
N LEU A 11 75.30 51.66 22.19
CA LEU A 11 74.74 50.39 22.67
C LEU A 11 73.33 50.54 23.25
N LEU A 12 73.13 51.52 24.13
CA LEU A 12 71.82 51.79 24.75
C LEU A 12 70.75 52.19 23.72
N ARG A 13 71.14 52.97 22.70
CA ARG A 13 70.23 53.33 21.61
C ARG A 13 69.82 52.10 20.80
N GLN A 14 70.77 51.22 20.47
CA GLN A 14 70.49 49.99 19.74
C GLN A 14 69.57 49.06 20.53
N GLU A 15 69.84 48.86 21.83
CA GLU A 15 69.00 48.03 22.71
C GLU A 15 67.58 48.58 22.83
N ASN A 16 67.40 49.91 22.90
CA ASN A 16 66.09 50.54 22.89
C ASN A 16 65.33 50.34 21.57
N GLU A 17 66.03 50.40 20.43
CA GLU A 17 65.42 50.13 19.12
C GLU A 17 64.95 48.67 19.02
N GLU A 18 65.77 47.72 19.48
CA GLU A 18 65.41 46.30 19.55
C GLU A 18 64.22 46.04 20.48
N LEU A 19 64.18 46.70 21.65
CA LEU A 19 63.05 46.67 22.57
C LEU A 19 61.77 47.23 21.94
N CYS A 20 61.87 48.33 21.20
CA CYS A 20 60.73 48.96 20.53
C CYS A 20 60.12 48.03 19.47
N ILE A 21 60.97 47.38 18.66
CA ILE A 21 60.53 46.39 17.65
C ILE A 21 59.88 45.19 18.35
N THR A 22 60.50 44.67 19.39
CA THR A 22 59.97 43.52 20.14
C THR A 22 58.62 43.83 20.76
N LYS A 23 58.45 45.03 21.31
CA LYS A 23 57.17 45.51 21.86
C LYS A 23 56.07 45.51 20.80
N GLN A 24 56.32 46.09 19.62
CA GLN A 24 55.33 46.12 18.54
C GLN A 24 54.92 44.72 18.07
N VAL A 25 55.88 43.80 17.96
CA VAL A 25 55.61 42.40 17.61
C VAL A 25 54.73 41.72 18.66
N LEU A 26 54.99 41.97 19.95
CA LEU A 26 54.17 41.44 21.03
C LEU A 26 52.77 42.04 21.07
N GLU A 27 52.62 43.35 20.86
CA GLU A 27 51.32 44.03 20.78
C GLU A 27 50.45 43.44 19.66
N LYS A 28 51.04 43.23 18.46
CA LYS A 28 50.34 42.57 17.35
C LYS A 28 49.92 41.14 17.70
N LYS A 29 50.78 40.37 18.37
CA LYS A 29 50.44 39.02 18.85
C LYS A 29 49.30 39.02 19.87
N ILE A 30 49.26 40.01 20.75
CA ILE A 30 48.18 40.16 21.73
C ILE A 30 46.85 40.41 21.01
N GLU A 31 46.84 41.30 20.01
CA GLU A 31 45.65 41.59 19.21
C GLU A 31 45.15 40.36 18.44
N GLU A 32 46.05 39.63 17.78
CA GLU A 32 45.73 38.36 17.10
C GLU A 32 45.15 37.31 18.07
N LEU A 33 45.68 37.20 19.28
CA LEU A 33 45.18 36.28 20.30
C LEU A 33 43.79 36.68 20.84
N LEU A 34 43.52 37.98 20.95
CA LEU A 34 42.21 38.49 21.38
C LEU A 34 41.12 38.19 20.34
N ASP A 35 41.41 38.44 19.05
CA ASP A 35 40.50 38.10 17.96
C ASP A 35 40.22 36.60 17.92
N LEU A 36 41.27 35.78 18.04
CA LEU A 36 41.14 34.33 18.10
C LEU A 36 40.26 33.87 19.29
N GLN A 37 40.44 34.49 20.46
CA GLN A 37 39.63 34.20 21.64
C GLN A 37 38.14 34.52 21.41
N GLU A 38 37.84 35.65 20.76
CA GLU A 38 36.47 36.04 20.43
C GLU A 38 35.82 35.07 19.43
N GLN A 39 36.57 34.66 18.40
CA GLN A 39 36.12 33.63 17.46
C GLN A 39 35.79 32.31 18.15
N TYR A 40 36.65 31.84 19.07
CA TYR A 40 36.40 30.60 19.81
C TYR A 40 35.14 30.70 20.69
N LYS A 41 34.93 31.82 21.38
CA LYS A 41 33.71 32.05 22.17
C LYS A 41 32.46 32.02 21.30
N SER A 42 32.49 32.71 20.15
CA SER A 42 31.38 32.72 19.20
C SER A 42 31.05 31.30 18.70
N ARG A 43 32.08 30.53 18.38
CA ARG A 43 31.94 29.14 17.91
C ARG A 43 31.41 28.20 19.00
N GLU A 44 31.85 28.36 20.24
CA GLU A 44 31.35 27.60 21.38
C GLU A 44 29.85 27.82 21.58
N VAL A 45 29.40 29.08 21.58
CA VAL A 45 27.97 29.42 21.69
C VAL A 45 27.16 28.82 20.54
N ALA A 46 27.68 28.86 19.31
CA ALA A 46 27.01 28.25 18.16
C ALA A 46 26.88 26.72 18.32
N MET A 47 27.93 26.04 18.81
CA MET A 47 27.89 24.60 19.07
C MET A 47 26.92 24.24 20.19
N THR A 48 26.89 24.99 21.29
CA THR A 48 25.94 24.74 22.40
C THR A 48 24.50 24.86 21.93
N ARG A 49 24.17 25.88 21.13
CA ARG A 49 22.82 26.06 20.58
C ARG A 49 22.44 24.91 19.64
N SER A 50 23.36 24.49 18.78
CA SER A 50 23.14 23.34 17.89
C SER A 50 22.91 22.04 18.66
N LEU A 51 23.66 21.83 19.75
CA LEU A 51 23.49 20.68 20.62
C LEU A 51 22.13 20.68 21.31
N GLU A 52 21.69 21.82 21.84
CA GLU A 52 20.37 21.96 22.46
C GLU A 52 19.23 21.68 21.48
N GLU A 53 19.30 22.24 20.27
CA GLU A 53 18.32 21.97 19.21
C GLU A 53 18.28 20.48 18.84
N SER A 54 19.46 19.84 18.71
CA SER A 54 19.55 18.41 18.44
C SER A 54 18.98 17.56 19.57
N GLY A 55 19.20 17.95 20.83
CA GLY A 55 18.63 17.31 22.00
C GLY A 55 17.10 17.38 22.01
N GLY A 56 16.54 18.55 21.67
CA GLY A 56 15.11 18.74 21.48
C GLY A 56 14.53 17.79 20.42
N LYS A 57 15.19 17.65 19.27
CA LYS A 57 14.77 16.70 18.22
C LYS A 57 14.82 15.24 18.69
N VAL A 58 15.86 14.86 19.46
CA VAL A 58 15.99 13.51 20.01
C VAL A 58 14.87 13.20 21.00
N THR A 59 14.50 14.15 21.87
CA THR A 59 13.38 13.96 22.80
C THR A 59 12.06 13.77 22.07
N GLN A 60 11.75 14.61 21.08
CA GLN A 60 10.54 14.46 20.25
C GLN A 60 10.48 13.11 19.51
N LEU A 61 11.62 12.64 18.98
CA LEU A 61 11.72 11.32 18.36
C LEU A 61 11.49 10.20 19.37
N SER A 62 12.04 10.34 20.58
CA SER A 62 11.84 9.38 21.66
C SER A 62 10.36 9.26 22.05
N ASP A 63 9.66 10.38 22.17
CA ASP A 63 8.22 10.42 22.49
C ASP A 63 7.39 9.77 21.39
N SER A 64 7.71 10.05 20.13
CA SER A 64 7.07 9.42 18.97
C SER A 64 7.27 7.90 18.96
N VAL A 65 8.48 7.43 19.27
CA VAL A 65 8.79 6.00 19.38
C VAL A 65 8.00 5.35 20.52
N ALA A 66 7.89 6.01 21.67
CA ALA A 66 7.10 5.51 22.80
C ALA A 66 5.60 5.41 22.44
N PHE A 67 5.07 6.43 21.77
CA PHE A 67 3.70 6.42 21.25
C PHE A 67 3.45 5.25 20.31
N PHE A 68 4.30 5.03 19.30
CA PHE A 68 4.14 3.90 18.38
C PHE A 68 4.27 2.55 19.09
N LYS A 69 5.19 2.41 20.06
CA LYS A 69 5.30 1.20 20.88
C LYS A 69 4.01 0.89 21.64
N SER A 70 3.27 1.92 22.07
CA SER A 70 1.98 1.72 22.77
C SER A 70 0.86 1.22 21.85
N ILE A 71 0.86 1.60 20.57
CA ILE A 71 -0.22 1.26 19.61
C ILE A 71 0.00 -0.10 18.94
N ILE A 72 1.26 -0.51 18.73
CA ILE A 72 1.60 -1.77 18.05
C ILE A 72 0.85 -3.00 18.60
N PRO A 73 0.74 -3.20 19.93
CA PRO A 73 0.04 -4.37 20.49
C PRO A 73 -1.45 -4.41 20.13
N ASP A 74 -2.13 -3.27 20.21
CA ASP A 74 -3.56 -3.17 19.89
C ASP A 74 -3.82 -3.44 18.42
N THR A 75 -2.99 -2.87 17.54
CA THR A 75 -3.05 -3.14 16.09
C THR A 75 -2.80 -4.61 15.79
N LYS A 76 -1.81 -5.24 16.46
CA LYS A 76 -1.57 -6.69 16.32
C LYS A 76 -2.77 -7.52 16.74
N LYS A 77 -3.44 -7.14 17.84
CA LYS A 77 -4.66 -7.81 18.33
C LYS A 77 -5.82 -7.66 17.33
N ALA A 78 -6.01 -6.46 16.77
CA ALA A 78 -7.02 -6.20 15.75
C ALA A 78 -6.78 -7.05 14.49
N ILE A 79 -5.53 -7.12 14.01
CA ILE A 79 -5.15 -7.97 12.86
C ILE A 79 -5.42 -9.44 13.15
N ALA A 80 -5.07 -9.95 14.33
CA ALA A 80 -5.34 -11.35 14.69
C ALA A 80 -6.84 -11.65 14.75
N SER A 81 -7.65 -10.71 15.23
CA SER A 81 -9.12 -10.84 15.23
C SER A 81 -9.69 -10.84 13.80
N ALA A 82 -9.21 -9.93 12.94
CA ALA A 82 -9.63 -9.85 11.55
C ALA A 82 -9.31 -11.15 10.79
N LYS A 83 -8.12 -11.72 10.98
CA LYS A 83 -7.74 -13.02 10.40
C LYS A 83 -8.73 -14.13 10.77
N LYS A 84 -9.07 -14.27 12.06
CA LYS A 84 -10.06 -15.27 12.52
C LYS A 84 -11.42 -15.09 11.85
N SER A 85 -11.86 -13.85 11.66
CA SER A 85 -13.13 -13.58 10.98
C SER A 85 -13.09 -13.90 9.49
N ILE A 86 -11.95 -13.66 8.82
CA ILE A 86 -11.74 -14.02 7.41
C ILE A 86 -11.78 -15.54 7.26
N ASP A 87 -11.07 -16.28 8.10
CA ASP A 87 -11.06 -17.76 8.06
C ASP A 87 -12.49 -18.33 8.23
N LEU A 88 -13.28 -17.75 9.14
CA LEU A 88 -14.68 -18.15 9.32
C LEU A 88 -15.53 -17.87 8.07
N LEU A 89 -15.33 -16.72 7.43
CA LEU A 89 -16.06 -16.35 6.22
C LEU A 89 -15.68 -17.25 5.04
N GLU A 90 -14.39 -17.55 4.88
CA GLU A 90 -13.88 -18.43 3.83
C GLU A 90 -14.51 -19.84 3.94
N ASN A 91 -14.58 -20.38 5.16
CA ASN A 91 -15.28 -21.65 5.42
C ASN A 91 -16.77 -21.61 5.04
N LYS A 92 -17.47 -20.49 5.32
CA LYS A 92 -18.87 -20.32 4.92
C LYS A 92 -19.04 -20.23 3.41
N CYS A 93 -18.15 -19.51 2.73
CA CYS A 93 -18.14 -19.40 1.28
C CYS A 93 -17.95 -20.79 0.64
N GLN A 94 -16.98 -21.57 1.12
CA GLN A 94 -16.74 -22.92 0.62
C GLN A 94 -17.96 -23.84 0.81
N HIS A 95 -18.65 -23.73 1.96
CA HIS A 95 -19.86 -24.49 2.21
C HIS A 95 -20.99 -24.13 1.23
N LEU A 96 -21.19 -22.84 0.97
CA LEU A 96 -22.19 -22.37 0.01
C LEU A 96 -21.86 -22.81 -1.42
N GLU A 97 -20.59 -22.75 -1.81
CA GLU A 97 -20.13 -23.22 -3.12
C GLU A 97 -20.39 -24.71 -3.33
N ASN A 98 -20.16 -25.53 -2.29
CA ASN A 98 -20.51 -26.95 -2.30
C ASN A 98 -22.02 -27.18 -2.50
N ILE A 99 -22.86 -26.38 -1.83
CA ILE A 99 -24.32 -26.45 -1.97
C ILE A 99 -24.75 -26.08 -3.39
N ILE A 100 -24.21 -24.99 -3.95
CA ILE A 100 -24.50 -24.53 -5.32
C ILE A 100 -24.10 -25.62 -6.31
N THR A 101 -22.88 -26.14 -6.20
CA THR A 101 -22.39 -27.23 -7.06
C THR A 101 -23.30 -28.46 -7.00
N ALA A 102 -23.77 -28.83 -5.80
CA ALA A 102 -24.69 -29.96 -5.64
C ALA A 102 -26.07 -29.69 -6.28
N LYS A 103 -26.58 -28.46 -6.17
CA LYS A 103 -27.84 -28.05 -6.80
C LYS A 103 -27.70 -28.02 -8.32
N ASP A 104 -26.61 -27.49 -8.85
CA ASP A 104 -26.34 -27.43 -10.29
C ASP A 104 -26.30 -28.84 -10.90
N ARG A 105 -25.62 -29.79 -10.25
CA ARG A 105 -25.64 -31.20 -10.67
C ARG A 105 -27.04 -31.79 -10.69
N LYS A 106 -27.89 -31.48 -9.70
CA LYS A 106 -29.29 -31.94 -9.68
C LYS A 106 -30.11 -31.31 -10.80
N ILE A 107 -29.93 -30.03 -11.08
CA ILE A 107 -30.60 -29.34 -12.19
C ILE A 107 -30.22 -29.99 -13.52
N ILE A 108 -28.92 -30.22 -13.76
CA ILE A 108 -28.42 -30.88 -14.96
C ILE A 108 -29.07 -32.28 -15.11
N ALA A 109 -29.07 -33.08 -14.04
CA ALA A 109 -29.68 -34.41 -14.07
C ALA A 109 -31.18 -34.38 -14.37
N LEU A 110 -31.92 -33.41 -13.82
CA LEU A 110 -33.35 -33.22 -14.11
C LEU A 110 -33.58 -32.77 -15.55
N VAL A 111 -32.75 -31.86 -16.07
CA VAL A 111 -32.81 -31.42 -17.47
C VAL A 111 -32.54 -32.58 -18.42
N ASP A 112 -31.52 -33.40 -18.16
CA ASP A 112 -31.21 -34.60 -18.94
C ASP A 112 -32.37 -35.61 -18.91
N GLN A 113 -33.02 -35.79 -17.76
CA GLN A 113 -34.19 -36.66 -17.63
C GLN A 113 -35.38 -36.13 -18.45
N ILE A 114 -35.65 -34.82 -18.39
CA ILE A 114 -36.71 -34.19 -19.18
C ILE A 114 -36.44 -34.38 -20.69
N LEU A 115 -35.19 -34.15 -21.14
CA LEU A 115 -34.80 -34.33 -22.54
C LEU A 115 -34.91 -35.79 -23.01
N LYS A 116 -34.62 -36.77 -22.15
CA LYS A 116 -34.77 -38.20 -22.48
C LYS A 116 -36.23 -38.63 -22.65
N HIS A 117 -37.14 -38.06 -21.87
CA HIS A 117 -38.56 -38.40 -21.92
C HIS A 117 -39.39 -37.50 -22.84
N SER A 118 -38.81 -36.41 -23.36
CA SER A 118 -39.42 -35.63 -24.42
C SER A 118 -39.26 -36.35 -25.75
N ASP A 119 -40.27 -37.13 -26.14
CA ASP A 119 -40.34 -37.64 -27.50
C ASP A 119 -40.62 -36.46 -28.44
N ALA A 120 -39.59 -36.03 -29.18
CA ALA A 120 -39.67 -34.91 -30.12
C ALA A 120 -40.66 -35.15 -31.27
N THR A 121 -41.18 -36.38 -31.39
CA THR A 121 -42.22 -36.77 -32.35
C THR A 121 -43.64 -36.66 -31.79
N ILE A 122 -43.81 -36.51 -30.48
CA ILE A 122 -45.14 -36.40 -29.84
C ILE A 122 -45.42 -34.93 -29.52
N GLU A 123 -46.59 -34.44 -29.92
CA GLU A 123 -47.02 -33.08 -29.66
C GLU A 123 -47.11 -32.81 -28.14
N PRO A 124 -46.42 -31.79 -27.62
CA PRO A 124 -46.42 -31.50 -26.20
C PRO A 124 -47.79 -31.00 -25.74
N LYS A 125 -48.14 -31.30 -24.49
CA LYS A 125 -49.41 -30.86 -23.88
C LYS A 125 -49.46 -29.33 -23.69
N THR A 126 -48.31 -28.72 -23.47
CA THR A 126 -48.13 -27.28 -23.32
C THR A 126 -46.89 -26.87 -24.11
N TYR A 127 -47.02 -25.88 -24.97
CA TYR A 127 -45.88 -25.33 -25.70
C TYR A 127 -45.05 -24.44 -24.78
N PHE A 128 -43.75 -24.64 -24.75
CA PHE A 128 -42.80 -23.84 -23.99
C PHE A 128 -42.54 -22.47 -24.64
N SER A 129 -42.80 -22.32 -25.94
CA SER A 129 -42.63 -21.04 -26.64
C SER A 129 -43.59 -20.85 -27.83
N ASN A 130 -43.76 -19.60 -28.26
CA ASN A 130 -44.50 -19.29 -29.51
C ASN A 130 -43.85 -19.90 -30.75
N SER A 131 -42.52 -20.04 -30.78
CA SER A 131 -41.81 -20.68 -31.89
C SER A 131 -42.12 -22.17 -31.98
N GLU A 132 -42.13 -22.86 -30.83
CA GLU A 132 -42.50 -24.28 -30.75
C GLU A 132 -43.96 -24.49 -31.17
N ARG A 133 -44.87 -23.63 -30.71
CA ARG A 133 -46.29 -23.67 -31.13
C ARG A 133 -46.47 -23.54 -32.64
N LYS A 134 -45.76 -22.60 -33.27
CA LYS A 134 -45.78 -22.41 -34.73
C LYS A 134 -45.20 -23.61 -35.47
N LEU A 135 -44.14 -24.23 -34.94
CA LEU A 135 -43.53 -25.43 -35.50
C LEU A 135 -44.51 -26.61 -35.51
N TRP A 136 -45.18 -26.87 -34.39
CA TRP A 136 -46.19 -27.93 -34.30
C TRP A 136 -47.43 -27.66 -35.18
N ALA A 137 -47.89 -26.42 -35.27
CA ALA A 137 -48.97 -26.03 -36.18
C ALA A 137 -48.59 -26.28 -37.65
N LYS A 138 -47.36 -25.95 -38.05
CA LYS A 138 -46.85 -26.22 -39.40
C LYS A 138 -46.78 -27.72 -39.69
N ARG A 139 -46.24 -28.52 -38.77
CA ARG A 139 -46.19 -30.00 -38.89
C ARG A 139 -47.58 -30.61 -39.02
N ARG A 140 -48.56 -30.07 -38.30
CA ARG A 140 -49.96 -30.53 -38.37
C ARG A 140 -50.54 -30.29 -39.77
N ILE A 141 -50.36 -29.10 -40.33
CA ILE A 141 -50.78 -28.78 -41.71
C ILE A 141 -50.06 -29.70 -42.72
N GLU A 142 -48.75 -29.91 -42.55
CA GLU A 142 -47.97 -30.78 -43.43
C GLU A 142 -48.47 -32.24 -43.39
N SER A 143 -48.89 -32.74 -42.22
CA SER A 143 -49.40 -34.10 -42.06
C SER A 143 -50.73 -34.37 -42.77
N GLU A 144 -51.49 -33.32 -43.13
CA GLU A 144 -52.75 -33.47 -43.89
C GLU A 144 -52.49 -33.91 -45.34
N TYR A 145 -51.30 -33.62 -45.87
CA TYR A 145 -50.95 -33.87 -47.27
C TYR A 145 -49.72 -34.78 -47.45
N ASP A 146 -48.91 -34.99 -46.40
CA ASP A 146 -47.71 -35.86 -46.41
C ASP A 146 -47.86 -37.03 -45.42
N LEU A 147 -48.06 -38.22 -45.96
CA LEU A 147 -48.20 -39.48 -45.22
C LEU A 147 -46.94 -39.85 -44.42
N GLU A 148 -45.75 -39.42 -44.84
CA GLU A 148 -44.51 -39.68 -44.08
C GLU A 148 -44.43 -38.78 -42.84
N VAL A 149 -44.94 -37.54 -42.91
CA VAL A 149 -45.07 -36.66 -41.75
C VAL A 149 -46.13 -37.20 -40.78
N GLN A 150 -47.25 -37.72 -41.29
CA GLN A 150 -48.30 -38.34 -40.47
C GLN A 150 -47.83 -39.56 -39.69
N LYS A 151 -46.99 -40.42 -40.29
CA LYS A 151 -46.39 -41.58 -39.59
C LYS A 151 -45.33 -41.16 -38.58
N LYS A 152 -44.64 -40.06 -38.84
CA LYS A 152 -43.49 -39.62 -38.06
C LYS A 152 -43.86 -38.84 -36.80
N TYR A 153 -45.02 -38.19 -36.75
CA TYR A 153 -45.42 -37.34 -35.63
C TYR A 153 -46.78 -37.75 -35.04
N THR A 154 -46.87 -37.79 -33.71
CA THR A 154 -48.12 -38.05 -32.98
C THR A 154 -48.71 -36.73 -32.51
N PHE A 155 -49.82 -36.31 -33.09
CA PHE A 155 -50.53 -35.09 -32.70
C PHE A 155 -51.56 -35.39 -31.60
N ARG A 156 -51.84 -34.41 -30.75
CA ARG A 156 -52.92 -34.55 -29.75
C ARG A 156 -54.24 -34.06 -30.33
N ASP A 157 -55.28 -34.87 -30.19
CA ASP A 157 -56.64 -34.48 -30.53
C ASP A 157 -57.08 -33.30 -29.65
N LEU A 158 -57.67 -32.29 -30.28
CA LEU A 158 -58.28 -31.15 -29.61
C LEU A 158 -59.63 -31.54 -29.00
N GLU A 159 -59.70 -32.62 -28.23
CA GLU A 159 -60.91 -33.00 -27.51
C GLU A 159 -60.82 -32.57 -26.04
N GLY A 160 -61.62 -31.57 -25.68
CA GLY A 160 -61.78 -31.11 -24.30
C GLY A 160 -62.03 -29.61 -24.15
N LYS A 161 -63.16 -29.13 -24.68
CA LYS A 161 -63.92 -28.04 -24.07
C LYS A 161 -64.91 -28.64 -23.08
#